data_AF-A0A349USK7-F1
#
_entry.id   AF-A0A349USK7-F1
#
_cell.length_a   1.000
_cell.length_b   1.000
_cell.length_c   1.000
_cell.angle_alpha   90.00
_cell.angle_beta   90.00
_cell.angle_gamma   90.00
#
_symmetry.space_group_name_H-M   'P 1'
#
loop_
_entity.id
_entity.type
_entity.pdbx_description
1 polymer ?
#
loop_
_entity_poly.entity_id
_entity_poly.type
_entity_poly.pdbx_seq_one_letter_code
_entity_poly.pdbx_strand_id
1 'polypeptide(L)'
;MFVSNTPVFLDAAPGPDGVRVNALYFFQASRPEPVQVSGALELLLFDGVVTLSTAQNQPPLHTWRFGGTELPAYLAKDRLGWRYRFVLPWGDTVPRGDKVTVVARYQPSGGMYVWSAPVTVLIKNP
;
A
#
# COMPACT_ATOMS: atom_id res chain seq x y z
N MET A 1 -8.40 4.99 6.73
CA MET A 1 -7.02 4.54 6.43
C MET A 1 -6.42 5.48 5.41
N PHE A 2 -5.19 5.95 5.62
CA PHE A 2 -4.48 6.88 4.71
C PHE A 2 -3.18 6.25 4.22
N VAL A 3 -2.86 6.38 2.93
CA VAL A 3 -1.65 5.84 2.29
C VAL A 3 -0.92 6.99 1.60
N SER A 4 0.41 7.00 1.65
CA SER A 4 1.28 7.81 0.80
C SER A 4 2.42 6.96 0.26
N ASN A 5 2.82 7.19 -0.99
CA ASN A 5 3.76 6.33 -1.68
C ASN A 5 4.63 7.10 -2.69
N THR A 6 5.75 6.49 -3.07
CA THR A 6 6.72 7.02 -4.04
C THR A 6 7.35 5.86 -4.83
N PRO A 7 7.80 6.08 -6.08
CA PRO A 7 8.58 5.08 -6.82
C PRO A 7 9.88 4.73 -6.12
N VAL A 8 10.43 3.54 -6.38
CA VAL A 8 11.76 3.12 -5.93
C VAL A 8 12.51 2.41 -7.05
N PHE A 9 13.82 2.64 -7.09
CA PHE A 9 14.78 1.91 -7.91
C PHE A 9 15.60 1.03 -6.96
N LEU A 10 15.61 -0.28 -7.20
CA LEU A 10 16.21 -1.31 -6.35
C LEU A 10 17.42 -1.99 -7.01
N ASP A 11 17.43 -2.17 -8.33
CA ASP A 11 18.47 -2.95 -9.03
C ASP A 11 19.24 -2.17 -10.11
N ALA A 12 19.06 -0.85 -10.17
CA ALA A 12 19.69 0.06 -11.13
C ALA A 12 19.34 -0.22 -12.61
N ALA A 13 18.33 -1.06 -12.88
CA ALA A 13 17.73 -1.16 -14.21
C ALA A 13 16.99 0.14 -14.57
N PRO A 14 16.78 0.41 -15.88
CA PRO A 14 15.95 1.53 -16.32
C PRO A 14 14.48 1.38 -15.89
N GLY A 15 14.00 2.29 -15.04
CA GLY A 15 12.60 2.35 -14.58
C GLY A 15 12.43 1.91 -13.11
N PRO A 16 11.31 2.25 -12.45
CA PRO A 16 11.10 1.84 -11.06
C PRO A 16 10.88 0.33 -10.91
N ASP A 17 11.63 -0.29 -10.00
CA ASP A 17 11.53 -1.72 -9.67
C ASP A 17 10.49 -2.03 -8.58
N GLY A 18 9.89 -0.98 -8.04
CA GLY A 18 8.86 -1.09 -7.02
C GLY A 18 8.22 0.24 -6.65
N VAL A 19 7.36 0.17 -5.63
CA VAL A 19 6.85 1.35 -4.91
C VAL A 19 7.18 1.26 -3.43
N ARG A 20 7.57 2.39 -2.85
CA ARG A 20 7.65 2.57 -1.39
C ARG A 20 6.36 3.15 -0.90
N VAL A 21 5.75 2.50 0.09
CA VAL A 21 4.72 3.14 0.91
C VAL A 21 5.44 3.80 2.08
N ASN A 22 5.49 5.13 2.07
CA ASN A 22 6.21 5.90 3.08
C ASN A 22 5.41 6.05 4.36
N ALA A 23 4.09 6.15 4.26
CA ALA A 23 3.25 6.19 5.43
C ALA A 23 1.88 5.59 5.13
N LEU A 24 1.57 4.51 5.84
CA LEU A 24 0.23 3.99 6.00
C LEU A 24 -0.22 4.20 7.44
N TYR A 25 -1.29 4.97 7.64
CA TYR A 25 -1.88 5.23 8.95
C TYR A 25 -3.25 4.57 9.10
N PHE A 26 -3.48 4.00 10.27
CA PHE A 26 -4.78 3.49 10.72
C PHE A 26 -5.35 4.43 11.77
N PHE A 27 -6.63 4.75 11.64
CA PHE A 27 -7.33 5.60 12.58
C PHE A 27 -8.57 4.87 13.08
N GLN A 28 -8.90 5.10 14.35
CA GLN A 28 -10.17 4.68 14.96
C GLN A 28 -11.02 5.92 15.19
N ALA A 29 -12.34 5.83 14.98
CA ALA A 29 -13.22 6.98 15.17
C ALA A 29 -13.15 7.57 16.60
N SER A 30 -12.82 6.73 17.59
CA SER A 30 -12.67 7.11 18.99
C SER A 30 -11.32 7.73 19.35
N ARG A 31 -10.35 7.78 18.43
CA ARG A 31 -8.99 8.26 18.69
C ARG A 31 -8.50 9.22 17.61
N PRO A 32 -8.00 10.41 17.96
CA PRO A 32 -7.47 11.35 16.99
C PRO A 32 -6.10 10.90 16.43
N GLU A 33 -5.36 10.08 17.18
CA GLU A 33 -4.03 9.61 16.81
C GLU A 33 -4.05 8.30 16.02
N PRO A 34 -3.08 8.09 15.11
CA PRO A 34 -2.89 6.82 14.44
C PRO A 34 -2.65 5.66 15.41
N VAL A 35 -3.29 4.51 15.15
CA VAL A 35 -3.20 3.31 15.97
C VAL A 35 -2.40 2.21 15.28
N GLN A 36 -1.85 1.31 16.10
CA GLN A 36 -1.31 0.04 15.62
C GLN A 36 -2.45 -0.95 15.36
N VAL A 37 -2.23 -1.88 14.43
CA VAL A 37 -3.19 -2.92 14.05
C VAL A 37 -2.51 -4.29 14.00
N SER A 38 -3.30 -5.34 14.20
CA SER A 38 -2.83 -6.75 14.28
C SER A 38 -3.60 -7.70 13.36
N GLY A 39 -4.43 -7.17 12.47
CA GLY A 39 -5.15 -7.95 11.46
C GLY A 39 -4.31 -8.25 10.21
N ALA A 40 -4.95 -8.68 9.14
CA ALA A 40 -4.28 -8.91 7.85
C ALA A 40 -4.29 -7.62 7.02
N LEU A 41 -3.14 -7.24 6.46
CA LEU A 41 -3.01 -6.12 5.55
C LEU A 41 -2.61 -6.64 4.17
N GLU A 42 -3.28 -6.13 3.15
CA GLU A 42 -2.91 -6.32 1.76
C GLU A 42 -2.65 -4.97 1.10
N LEU A 43 -1.61 -4.90 0.30
CA LEU A 43 -1.30 -3.76 -0.57
C LEU A 43 -1.53 -4.24 -2.00
N LEU A 44 -2.48 -3.59 -2.67
CA LEU A 44 -2.99 -3.98 -3.98
C LEU A 44 -2.42 -3.04 -5.03
N LEU A 45 -1.82 -3.59 -6.07
CA LEU A 45 -1.31 -2.85 -7.21
C LEU A 45 -2.28 -2.93 -8.38
N PHE A 46 -2.51 -1.80 -9.03
CA PHE A 46 -3.23 -1.74 -10.30
C PHE A 46 -2.43 -0.94 -11.32
N ASP A 47 -2.53 -1.32 -12.60
CA ASP A 47 -2.07 -0.51 -13.71
C ASP A 47 -2.94 0.75 -13.87
N GLY A 48 -2.32 1.89 -14.15
CA GLY A 48 -3.01 3.14 -14.45
C GLY A 48 -3.64 3.83 -13.24
N VAL A 49 -4.66 4.64 -13.52
CA VAL A 49 -5.43 5.40 -12.51
C VAL A 49 -6.71 4.63 -12.20
N VAL A 50 -6.88 4.22 -10.95
CA VAL A 50 -7.99 3.36 -10.52
C VAL A 50 -8.78 4.02 -9.39
N THR A 51 -10.11 4.00 -9.49
CA THR A 51 -11.00 4.48 -8.42
C THR A 51 -11.17 3.43 -7.33
N LEU A 52 -11.66 3.81 -6.15
CA LEU A 52 -11.93 2.84 -5.09
C LEU A 52 -12.95 1.78 -5.51
N SER A 53 -14.01 2.19 -6.23
CA SER A 53 -15.01 1.26 -6.76
C SER A 53 -14.39 0.25 -7.72
N THR A 54 -13.52 0.70 -8.62
CA THR A 54 -12.81 -0.18 -9.54
C THR A 54 -11.90 -1.15 -8.78
N ALA A 55 -11.13 -0.67 -7.80
CA ALA A 55 -10.24 -1.50 -6.99
C ALA A 55 -10.98 -2.57 -6.16
N GLN A 56 -12.24 -2.33 -5.79
CA GLN A 56 -13.07 -3.28 -5.06
C GLN A 56 -13.68 -4.37 -5.96
N ASN A 57 -13.83 -4.11 -7.25
CA ASN A 57 -14.55 -4.99 -8.18
C ASN A 57 -13.66 -5.64 -9.26
N GLN A 58 -12.41 -5.20 -9.40
CA GLN A 58 -11.46 -5.74 -10.38
C GLN A 58 -10.28 -6.40 -9.69
N PRO A 59 -9.72 -7.48 -10.26
CA PRO A 59 -8.53 -8.09 -9.71
C PRO A 59 -7.33 -7.12 -9.83
N PRO A 60 -6.48 -7.03 -8.79
CA PRO A 60 -5.26 -6.26 -8.87
C PRO A 60 -4.24 -6.95 -9.78
N LEU A 61 -3.33 -6.16 -10.35
CA LEU A 61 -2.15 -6.67 -11.05
C LEU A 61 -1.27 -7.49 -10.10
N HIS A 62 -1.06 -7.01 -8.88
CA HIS A 62 -0.27 -7.69 -7.86
C HIS A 62 -0.85 -7.47 -6.45
N THR A 63 -0.56 -8.36 -5.52
CA THR A 63 -0.96 -8.23 -4.11
C THR A 63 0.16 -8.67 -3.18
N TRP A 64 0.68 -7.73 -2.39
CA TRP A 64 1.53 -8.06 -1.24
C TRP A 64 0.64 -8.28 -0.02
N ARG A 65 0.90 -9.36 0.71
CA ARG A 65 0.14 -9.75 1.90
C ARG A 65 1.04 -9.71 3.13
N PHE A 66 0.50 -9.16 4.21
CA PHE A 66 1.17 -9.05 5.50
C PHE A 66 0.21 -9.54 6.59
N GLY A 67 0.60 -10.60 7.29
CA GLY A 67 -0.12 -11.10 8.45
C GLY A 67 0.07 -10.21 9.68
N GLY A 68 -0.84 -10.34 10.65
CA GLY A 68 -0.80 -9.56 11.89
C GLY A 68 0.51 -9.69 12.68
N THR A 69 1.17 -10.84 12.59
CA THR A 69 2.48 -11.12 13.22
C THR A 69 3.65 -10.48 12.48
N GLU A 70 3.48 -10.15 11.20
CA GLU A 70 4.53 -9.57 10.35
C GLU A 70 4.49 -8.03 10.38
N LEU A 71 3.30 -7.45 10.57
CA LEU A 71 3.08 -6.01 10.61
C LEU A 71 4.00 -5.23 11.57
N PRO A 72 4.34 -5.72 12.78
CA PRO A 72 5.27 -5.02 13.67
C PRO A 72 6.64 -4.74 13.05
N ALA A 73 7.11 -5.56 12.11
CA ALA A 73 8.39 -5.36 11.42
C ALA A 73 8.40 -4.12 10.50
N TYR A 74 7.22 -3.65 10.08
CA TYR A 74 7.04 -2.50 9.20
C TYR A 74 6.66 -1.23 9.97
N LEU A 75 6.49 -1.33 11.28
CA LEU A 75 6.03 -0.24 12.14
C LEU A 75 7.12 0.82 12.31
N ALA A 76 6.72 2.08 12.22
CA ALA A 76 7.54 3.23 12.55
C ALA A 76 6.71 4.26 13.30
N LYS A 77 7.39 5.17 14.00
CA LYS A 77 6.76 6.32 14.65
C LYS A 77 7.25 7.61 13.99
N ASP A 78 6.36 8.55 13.77
CA ASP A 78 6.69 9.91 13.36
C ASP A 78 5.93 10.95 14.21
N ARG A 79 5.93 12.21 13.78
CA ARG A 79 5.26 13.30 14.50
C ARG A 79 3.73 13.18 14.53
N LEU A 80 3.13 12.46 13.58
CA LEU A 80 1.68 12.22 13.54
C LEU A 80 1.28 11.00 14.35
N GLY A 81 2.18 10.03 14.53
CA GLY A 81 1.97 8.87 15.40
C GLY A 81 2.54 7.58 14.80
N TRP A 82 1.81 6.48 14.96
CA TRP A 82 2.18 5.18 14.41
C TRP A 82 1.89 5.09 12.91
N ARG A 83 2.87 4.64 12.13
CA ARG A 83 2.72 4.41 10.69
C ARG A 83 3.39 3.11 10.29
N TYR A 84 3.04 2.62 9.11
CA TYR A 84 3.70 1.49 8.48
C TYR A 84 4.46 1.94 7.23
N ARG A 85 5.66 1.39 7.03
CA ARG A 85 6.52 1.62 5.87
C ARG A 85 6.79 0.31 5.13
N PHE A 86 6.65 0.34 3.82
CA PHE A 86 6.88 -0.83 2.97
C PHE A 86 7.75 -0.47 1.78
N VAL A 87 8.61 -1.41 1.38
CA VAL A 87 9.25 -1.43 0.07
C VAL A 87 8.63 -2.60 -0.68
N LEU A 88 7.95 -2.31 -1.79
CA LEU A 88 7.13 -3.26 -2.53
C LEU A 88 7.74 -3.46 -3.92
N PRO A 89 8.68 -4.40 -4.07
CA PRO A 89 9.19 -4.75 -5.39
C PRO A 89 8.07 -5.39 -6.22
N TRP A 90 8.02 -5.06 -7.52
CA TRP A 90 7.09 -5.70 -8.44
C TRP A 90 7.46 -7.16 -8.74
N GLY A 91 8.76 -7.49 -8.64
CA GLY A 91 9.30 -8.78 -9.08
C GLY A 91 9.02 -8.99 -10.56
N ASP A 92 8.51 -10.17 -10.92
CA ASP A 92 8.12 -10.50 -12.30
C ASP A 92 6.84 -9.78 -12.76
N THR A 93 6.15 -9.06 -11.87
CA THR A 93 4.86 -8.41 -12.15
C THR A 93 5.04 -6.93 -12.52
N VAL A 94 5.84 -6.67 -13.56
CA VAL A 94 6.17 -5.30 -13.99
C VAL A 94 4.93 -4.58 -14.53
N PRO A 95 4.60 -3.37 -14.03
CA PRO A 95 3.51 -2.56 -14.57
C PRO A 95 3.68 -2.22 -16.04
N ARG A 96 2.56 -2.12 -16.76
CA ARG A 96 2.57 -1.89 -18.23
C ARG A 96 2.62 -0.41 -18.60
N GLY A 97 2.12 0.46 -17.74
CA GLY A 97 1.96 1.89 -18.01
C GLY A 97 2.99 2.77 -17.30
N ASP A 98 2.85 4.08 -17.49
CA ASP A 98 3.62 5.12 -16.80
C ASP A 98 3.04 5.48 -15.42
N LYS A 99 1.98 4.79 -15.02
CA LYS A 99 1.20 5.03 -13.81
C LYS A 99 0.77 3.73 -13.19
N VAL A 100 0.81 3.71 -11.88
CA VAL A 100 0.22 2.65 -11.06
C VAL A 100 -0.60 3.25 -9.95
N THR A 101 -1.61 2.52 -9.50
CA THR A 101 -2.39 2.88 -8.33
C THR A 101 -2.20 1.82 -7.25
N VAL A 102 -1.87 2.27 -6.04
CA VAL A 102 -1.78 1.40 -4.86
C VAL A 102 -2.99 1.65 -3.96
N VAL A 103 -3.61 0.57 -3.50
CA VAL A 103 -4.71 0.60 -2.53
C VAL A 103 -4.37 -0.32 -1.38
N ALA A 104 -4.53 0.14 -0.14
CA ALA A 104 -4.45 -0.72 1.02
C ALA A 104 -5.82 -1.31 1.34
N ARG A 105 -5.84 -2.60 1.68
CA ARG A 105 -7.01 -3.32 2.19
C ARG A 105 -6.63 -4.02 3.48
N TYR A 106 -7.32 -3.68 4.57
CA TYR A 106 -7.07 -4.23 5.88
C TYR A 106 -8.27 -5.03 6.36
N GLN A 107 -8.02 -6.22 6.88
CA GLN A 107 -9.00 -7.05 7.55
C GLN A 107 -8.68 -7.12 9.04
N PRO A 108 -9.47 -6.46 9.91
CA PRO A 108 -9.44 -6.76 11.34
C PRO A 108 -9.74 -8.25 11.56
N SER A 109 -9.21 -8.86 12.61
CA SER A 109 -9.48 -10.28 12.93
C SER A 109 -10.98 -10.57 12.96
N GLY A 110 -11.47 -11.31 11.96
CA GLY A 110 -12.90 -11.68 11.82
C GLY A 110 -13.84 -10.55 11.36
N GLY A 111 -13.31 -9.38 10.97
CA GLY A 111 -14.09 -8.22 10.53
C GLY A 111 -14.22 -8.09 9.00
N MET A 112 -15.02 -7.12 8.58
CA MET A 112 -15.11 -6.67 7.19
C MET A 112 -13.84 -5.91 6.76
N TYR A 113 -13.53 -5.96 5.47
CA TYR A 113 -12.42 -5.21 4.90
C TYR A 113 -12.62 -3.70 5.00
N VAL A 114 -11.58 -3.02 5.46
CA VAL A 114 -11.44 -1.56 5.43
C VAL A 114 -10.45 -1.18 4.34
N TRP A 115 -10.84 -0.26 3.47
CA TRP A 115 -10.04 0.16 2.32
C TRP A 115 -9.47 1.56 2.52
N SER A 116 -8.32 1.85 1.91
CA SER A 116 -7.79 3.21 1.83
C SER A 116 -8.36 3.92 0.61
N ALA A 117 -8.17 5.24 0.56
CA ALA A 117 -8.22 5.93 -0.72
C ALA A 117 -7.15 5.34 -1.67
N PRO A 118 -7.41 5.27 -2.98
CA PRO A 118 -6.39 4.93 -3.97
C PRO A 118 -5.34 6.01 -4.07
N VAL A 119 -4.07 5.62 -4.26
CA VAL A 119 -2.97 6.56 -4.45
C VAL A 119 -2.21 6.20 -5.72
N THR A 120 -2.29 7.10 -6.70
CA THR A 120 -1.60 6.95 -7.98
C THR A 120 -0.20 7.50 -7.92
N VAL A 121 0.74 6.76 -8.48
CA VAL A 121 2.15 7.12 -8.60
C VAL A 121 2.53 7.10 -10.08
N LEU A 122 3.26 8.13 -10.50
CA LEU A 122 3.95 8.11 -11.80
C LEU A 122 5.18 7.19 -11.69
N ILE A 123 5.24 6.19 -12.54
CA ILE A 123 6.41 5.32 -12.70
C ILE A 123 6.96 5.57 -14.09
N LYS A 124 8.14 6.18 -14.19
CA LYS A 124 8.77 6.40 -15.50
C LYS A 124 9.19 5.04 -16.06
N ASN A 125 8.44 4.48 -17.00
CA ASN A 125 9.04 3.52 -17.91
C ASN A 125 10.02 4.29 -18.82
N PRO A 126 11.25 3.78 -19.01
CA PRO A 126 12.18 4.33 -19.99
C PRO A 126 11.61 4.27 -21.41
#